data_AF-A0A0F2C6G7-F1
#
_entry.id   AF-A0A0F2C6G7-F1
#
_cell.length_a   1.000
_cell.length_b   1.000
_cell.length_c   1.000
_cell.angle_alpha   90.00
_cell.angle_beta   90.00
_cell.angle_gamma   90.00
#
_symmetry.space_group_name_H-M   'P 1'
#
loop_
_entity.id
_entity.type
_entity.pdbx_description
1 polymer ?
#
loop_
_entity_poly.entity_id
_entity_poly.type
_entity_poly.pdbx_seq_one_letter_code
_entity_poly.pdbx_strand_id
1 'polypeptide(L)'
;MTATAPTPASAAFDPYATMTVTSRHQFLYALNPLAKVVGFAPAMVLLIFVRDLATPAAFLVLAYAVIMIGARLTGRLFALMLLALPVGVLAIGVGFSLWVDAALVADSAPFLRVGDWTLYSGALEIGFATALRLGSIMALALIGGLTTTGPDLVRASVQQLRVPYRIGYTALAAFRFVPRFGHELAVIRAAHRVRGHHGGRGPFARIARGWGYIVPLLAGAIRHAERVALAMDSRAFGAHPTRTERHLVPFRARDFVFTVASVAASAAIFVAFFPWQLP
;
A
#
# COMPACT_ATOMS: atom_id res chain seq x y z
N MET A 1 45.16 20.05 -9.18
CA MET A 1 43.79 20.05 -9.73
C MET A 1 43.28 18.62 -9.77
N THR A 2 42.73 18.12 -8.68
CA THR A 2 42.08 16.80 -8.62
C THR A 2 40.59 16.98 -8.84
N ALA A 3 40.09 16.43 -9.94
CA ALA A 3 38.68 16.46 -10.30
C ALA A 3 37.86 15.74 -9.23
N THR A 4 36.97 16.48 -8.56
CA THR A 4 35.94 15.93 -7.69
C THR A 4 34.98 15.10 -8.53
N ALA A 5 34.95 13.80 -8.29
CA ALA A 5 33.97 12.89 -8.89
C ALA A 5 32.54 13.38 -8.57
N PRO A 6 31.60 13.31 -9.53
CA PRO A 6 30.22 13.68 -9.26
C PRO A 6 29.64 12.73 -8.19
N THR A 7 29.19 13.31 -7.09
CA THR A 7 28.39 12.62 -6.06
C THR A 7 27.19 11.97 -6.76
N PRO A 8 26.87 10.69 -6.50
CA PRO A 8 25.69 10.06 -7.10
C PRO A 8 24.48 10.87 -6.69
N ALA A 9 23.82 11.50 -7.67
CA ALA A 9 22.57 12.21 -7.45
C ALA A 9 21.62 11.24 -6.74
N SER A 10 21.23 11.56 -5.51
CA SER A 10 20.20 10.80 -4.80
C SER A 10 19.03 10.68 -5.76
N ALA A 11 18.68 9.47 -6.19
CA ALA A 11 17.57 9.24 -7.10
C ALA A 11 16.33 9.92 -6.49
N ALA A 12 15.99 11.09 -7.00
CA ALA A 12 14.89 11.88 -6.49
C ALA A 12 13.64 11.05 -6.76
N PHE A 13 12.92 10.69 -5.71
CA PHE A 13 11.66 9.97 -5.84
C PHE A 13 10.71 10.82 -6.69
N ASP A 14 10.46 10.38 -7.92
CA ASP A 14 9.50 11.01 -8.82
C ASP A 14 8.17 10.24 -8.75
N PRO A 15 7.15 10.79 -8.07
CA PRO A 15 5.85 10.14 -7.96
C PRO A 15 5.11 10.04 -9.31
N TYR A 16 5.55 10.79 -10.32
CA TYR A 16 4.97 10.80 -11.66
C TYR A 16 5.78 9.99 -12.67
N ALA A 17 6.82 9.29 -12.23
CA ALA A 17 7.61 8.42 -13.10
C ALA A 17 6.69 7.40 -13.78
N THR A 18 6.62 7.46 -15.11
CA THR A 18 5.78 6.53 -15.88
C THR A 18 6.33 5.12 -15.73
N MET A 19 5.51 4.20 -15.21
CA MET A 19 5.85 2.79 -15.18
C MET A 19 5.74 2.23 -16.61
N THR A 20 6.83 2.32 -17.38
CA THR A 20 6.85 1.85 -18.75
C THR A 20 6.85 0.31 -18.81
N VAL A 21 5.94 -0.24 -19.61
CA VAL A 21 5.89 -1.66 -19.93
C VAL A 21 7.07 -1.98 -20.84
N THR A 22 7.96 -2.86 -20.39
CA THR A 22 9.15 -3.27 -21.15
C THR A 22 9.10 -4.72 -21.62
N SER A 23 8.11 -5.50 -21.16
CA SER A 23 7.94 -6.92 -21.53
C SER A 23 6.46 -7.33 -21.48
N ARG A 24 6.10 -8.36 -22.25
CA ARG A 24 4.76 -8.96 -22.30
C ARG A 24 4.30 -9.51 -20.94
N HIS A 25 5.25 -9.90 -20.08
CA HIS A 25 4.99 -10.36 -18.70
C HIS A 25 4.66 -9.22 -17.72
N GLN A 26 4.65 -7.96 -18.16
CA GLN A 26 4.41 -6.79 -17.32
C GLN A 26 3.02 -6.21 -17.56
N PHE A 27 2.05 -7.08 -17.85
CA PHE A 27 0.71 -6.66 -18.24
C PHE A 27 0.00 -5.87 -17.13
N LEU A 28 0.31 -6.14 -15.85
CA LEU A 28 -0.31 -5.41 -14.74
C LEU A 28 -0.01 -3.91 -14.80
N TYR A 29 1.18 -3.48 -15.25
CA TYR A 29 1.49 -2.04 -15.37
C TYR A 29 0.68 -1.35 -16.47
N ALA A 30 0.18 -2.11 -17.45
CA ALA A 30 -0.63 -1.57 -18.54
C ALA A 30 -2.11 -1.43 -18.16
N LEU A 31 -2.55 -2.11 -17.09
CA LEU A 31 -3.94 -2.14 -16.69
C LEU A 31 -4.34 -0.88 -15.93
N ASN A 32 -5.60 -0.51 -16.08
CA ASN A 32 -6.19 0.60 -15.33
C ASN A 32 -6.07 0.33 -13.82
N PRO A 33 -5.60 1.32 -13.03
CA PRO A 33 -5.54 1.25 -11.56
C PRO A 33 -6.81 0.73 -10.90
N LEU A 34 -7.97 1.22 -11.34
CA LEU A 34 -9.27 0.85 -10.78
C LEU A 34 -9.66 -0.59 -11.12
N ALA A 35 -9.25 -1.11 -12.28
CA ALA A 35 -9.55 -2.49 -12.64
C ALA A 35 -8.93 -3.50 -11.66
N LYS A 36 -7.75 -3.18 -11.15
CA LYS A 36 -7.04 -3.98 -10.13
C LYS A 36 -7.71 -3.89 -8.77
N VAL A 37 -8.13 -2.68 -8.36
CA VAL A 37 -8.80 -2.46 -7.09
C VAL A 37 -10.19 -3.11 -7.11
N VAL A 38 -11.00 -2.81 -8.12
CA VAL A 38 -12.37 -3.35 -8.25
C VAL A 38 -12.36 -4.85 -8.45
N GLY A 39 -11.35 -5.42 -9.14
CA GLY A 39 -11.23 -6.85 -9.35
C GLY A 39 -11.06 -7.67 -8.06
N PHE A 40 -10.36 -7.13 -7.06
CA PHE A 40 -10.06 -7.85 -5.81
C PHE A 40 -10.76 -7.28 -4.58
N ALA A 41 -11.34 -6.07 -4.63
CA ALA A 41 -12.05 -5.47 -3.51
C ALA A 41 -13.18 -6.36 -2.97
N PRO A 42 -14.04 -7.00 -3.79
CA PRO A 42 -15.05 -7.92 -3.28
C PRO A 42 -14.44 -9.09 -2.51
N ALA A 43 -13.34 -9.67 -3.00
CA ALA A 43 -12.64 -10.75 -2.32
C ALA A 43 -12.05 -10.30 -0.98
N MET A 44 -11.43 -9.12 -0.93
CA MET A 44 -10.89 -8.55 0.31
C MET A 44 -11.98 -8.31 1.37
N VAL A 45 -13.16 -7.83 0.96
CA VAL A 45 -14.29 -7.62 1.88
C VAL A 45 -14.86 -8.95 2.37
N LEU A 46 -15.07 -9.91 1.47
CA LEU A 46 -15.62 -11.21 1.83
C LEU A 46 -14.67 -12.00 2.75
N LEU A 47 -13.35 -11.92 2.52
CA LEU A 47 -12.34 -12.54 3.37
C LEU A 47 -12.44 -12.13 4.85
N ILE A 48 -12.98 -10.96 5.16
CA ILE A 48 -13.17 -10.51 6.56
C ILE A 48 -14.05 -11.50 7.34
N PHE A 49 -15.05 -12.08 6.68
CA PHE A 49 -16.05 -12.96 7.28
C PHE A 49 -15.65 -14.44 7.29
N VAL A 50 -14.59 -14.81 6.55
CA VAL A 50 -14.09 -16.18 6.36
C VAL A 50 -13.34 -16.65 7.59
N ARG A 51 -13.75 -17.77 8.20
CA ARG A 51 -13.11 -18.30 9.42
C ARG A 51 -12.20 -19.50 9.19
N ASP A 52 -12.29 -20.15 8.04
CA ASP A 52 -11.47 -21.32 7.70
C ASP A 52 -10.04 -20.94 7.29
N LEU A 53 -9.17 -21.97 7.28
CA LEU A 53 -7.76 -21.84 6.94
C LEU A 53 -7.51 -21.90 5.42
N ALA A 54 -8.34 -22.65 4.69
CA ALA A 54 -8.09 -23.02 3.30
C ALA A 54 -8.40 -21.87 2.33
N THR A 55 -9.51 -21.15 2.55
CA THR A 55 -9.94 -20.04 1.70
C THR A 55 -8.91 -18.89 1.69
N PRO A 56 -8.45 -18.37 2.85
CA PRO A 56 -7.42 -17.33 2.84
C PRO A 56 -6.08 -17.81 2.25
N ALA A 57 -5.70 -19.08 2.47
CA ALA A 57 -4.52 -19.66 1.86
C ALA A 57 -4.62 -19.70 0.32
N ALA A 58 -5.78 -20.09 -0.22
CA ALA A 58 -6.03 -20.09 -1.66
C ALA A 58 -5.92 -18.67 -2.26
N PHE A 59 -6.46 -17.66 -1.59
CA PHE A 59 -6.31 -16.26 -2.01
C PHE A 59 -4.87 -15.75 -1.92
N LEU A 60 -4.13 -16.19 -0.91
CA LEU A 60 -2.70 -15.88 -0.81
C LEU A 60 -1.94 -16.45 -2.03
N VAL A 61 -2.17 -17.71 -2.37
CA VAL A 61 -1.56 -18.35 -3.55
C VAL A 61 -1.97 -17.65 -4.85
N LEU A 62 -3.25 -17.31 -5.00
CA LEU A 62 -3.75 -16.54 -6.15
C LEU A 62 -3.02 -15.19 -6.26
N ALA A 63 -2.86 -14.45 -5.16
CA ALA A 63 -2.16 -13.18 -5.15
C ALA A 63 -0.70 -13.33 -5.59
N TYR A 64 0.00 -14.33 -5.05
CA TYR A 64 1.36 -14.65 -5.48
C TYR A 64 1.44 -14.96 -6.98
N ALA A 65 0.55 -15.81 -7.49
CA ALA A 65 0.53 -16.17 -8.90
C ALA A 65 0.33 -14.94 -9.79
N VAL A 66 -0.64 -14.07 -9.47
CA VAL A 66 -0.91 -12.84 -10.24
C VAL A 66 0.30 -11.90 -10.22
N ILE A 67 0.93 -11.69 -9.06
CA ILE A 67 2.10 -10.82 -8.94
C ILE A 67 3.30 -11.40 -9.71
N MET A 68 3.56 -12.71 -9.59
CA MET A 68 4.68 -13.34 -10.28
C MET A 68 4.53 -13.33 -11.81
N ILE A 69 3.32 -13.51 -12.33
CA ILE A 69 3.08 -13.54 -13.78
C ILE A 69 3.06 -12.12 -14.37
N GLY A 70 2.61 -11.12 -13.60
CA GLY A 70 2.25 -9.82 -14.12
C GLY A 70 3.09 -8.61 -13.68
N ALA A 71 3.91 -8.75 -12.62
CA ALA A 71 4.71 -7.66 -12.06
C ALA A 71 6.21 -7.80 -12.37
N ARG A 72 6.94 -6.67 -12.36
CA ARG A 72 8.40 -6.63 -12.48
C ARG A 72 8.99 -6.87 -11.10
N LEU A 73 9.33 -8.11 -10.82
CA LEU A 73 9.97 -8.45 -9.56
C LEU A 73 11.48 -8.30 -9.70
N THR A 74 12.01 -7.21 -9.13
CA THR A 74 13.44 -7.14 -8.82
C THR A 74 13.78 -8.26 -7.83
N GLY A 75 14.95 -8.90 -7.90
CA GLY A 75 15.31 -10.02 -7.01
C GLY A 75 15.13 -9.71 -5.51
N ARG A 76 15.34 -8.45 -5.10
CA ARG A 76 15.04 -7.96 -3.74
C ARG A 76 13.55 -7.98 -3.41
N LEU A 77 12.70 -7.52 -4.33
CA LEU A 77 11.25 -7.49 -4.15
C LEU A 77 10.67 -8.90 -4.14
N PHE A 78 11.20 -9.79 -4.99
CA PHE A 78 10.87 -11.20 -4.96
C PHE A 78 11.24 -11.85 -3.61
N ALA A 79 12.47 -11.66 -3.14
CA ALA A 79 12.92 -12.19 -1.85
C ALA A 79 12.10 -11.61 -0.69
N LEU A 80 11.78 -10.31 -0.72
CA LEU A 80 10.96 -9.67 0.29
C LEU A 80 9.53 -10.22 0.30
N MET A 81 8.94 -10.45 -0.88
CA MET A 81 7.61 -11.06 -0.95
C MET A 81 7.65 -12.51 -0.45
N LEU A 82 8.58 -13.32 -0.95
CA LEU A 82 8.69 -14.74 -0.62
C LEU A 82 9.12 -15.01 0.82
N LEU A 83 9.82 -14.09 1.47
CA LEU A 83 10.27 -14.25 2.85
C LEU A 83 9.43 -13.43 3.83
N ALA A 84 9.22 -12.14 3.60
CA ALA A 84 8.63 -11.26 4.60
C ALA A 84 7.13 -11.52 4.80
N LEU A 85 6.38 -11.87 3.75
CA LEU A 85 4.95 -12.21 3.91
C LEU A 85 4.76 -13.51 4.70
N PRO A 86 5.38 -14.67 4.36
CA PRO A 86 5.18 -15.88 5.14
C PRO A 86 5.77 -15.78 6.55
N VAL A 87 6.91 -15.09 6.73
CA VAL A 87 7.42 -14.79 8.08
C VAL A 87 6.46 -13.92 8.86
N GLY A 88 5.85 -12.92 8.22
CA GLY A 88 4.81 -12.08 8.83
C GLY A 88 3.57 -12.88 9.22
N VAL A 89 3.07 -13.74 8.33
CA VAL A 89 1.95 -14.66 8.61
C VAL A 89 2.30 -15.61 9.75
N LEU A 90 3.51 -16.14 9.80
CA LEU A 90 3.95 -17.01 10.90
C LEU A 90 4.03 -16.26 12.22
N ALA A 91 4.63 -15.06 12.22
CA ALA A 91 4.75 -14.22 13.42
C ALA A 91 3.38 -13.80 13.96
N ILE A 92 2.48 -13.36 13.07
CA ILE A 92 1.10 -13.00 13.41
C ILE A 92 0.33 -14.24 13.87
N GLY A 93 0.47 -15.37 13.17
CA GLY A 93 -0.22 -16.62 13.48
C GLY A 93 0.12 -17.13 14.87
N VAL A 94 1.42 -17.23 15.18
CA VAL A 94 1.90 -17.58 16.52
C VAL A 94 1.46 -16.54 17.54
N GLY A 95 1.63 -15.25 17.25
CA GLY A 95 1.25 -14.17 18.17
C GLY A 95 -0.23 -14.21 18.56
N PHE A 96 -1.13 -14.36 17.59
CA PHE A 96 -2.57 -14.50 17.86
C PHE A 96 -2.88 -15.82 18.57
N SER A 97 -2.24 -16.93 18.21
CA SER A 97 -2.46 -18.22 18.87
C SER A 97 -2.16 -18.17 20.37
N LEU A 98 -1.17 -17.38 20.78
CA LEU A 98 -0.81 -17.18 22.19
C LEU A 98 -1.77 -16.25 22.94
N TRP A 99 -2.53 -15.42 22.23
CA TRP A 99 -3.46 -14.42 22.78
C TRP A 99 -4.92 -14.89 22.77
N VAL A 100 -5.23 -16.01 22.11
CA VAL A 100 -6.58 -16.59 22.13
C VAL A 100 -6.91 -17.02 23.56
N ASP A 101 -8.09 -16.62 24.02
CA ASP A 101 -8.60 -17.01 25.34
C ASP A 101 -8.81 -18.53 25.38
N ALA A 102 -8.17 -19.18 26.34
CA ALA A 102 -8.22 -20.62 26.55
C ALA A 102 -9.65 -21.13 26.80
N ALA A 103 -10.54 -20.29 27.36
CA ALA A 103 -11.93 -20.66 27.59
C ALA A 103 -12.72 -20.89 26.28
N LEU A 104 -12.36 -20.20 25.19
CA LEU A 104 -13.01 -20.39 23.89
C LEU A 104 -12.58 -21.69 23.18
N VAL A 105 -11.50 -22.33 23.63
CA VAL A 105 -10.88 -23.46 22.93
C VAL A 105 -10.61 -24.65 23.85
N ALA A 106 -11.19 -24.63 25.05
CA ALA A 106 -11.01 -25.64 26.08
C ALA A 106 -11.45 -27.04 25.64
N ASP A 107 -12.40 -27.12 24.71
CA ASP A 107 -12.90 -28.39 24.13
C ASP A 107 -11.93 -29.04 23.14
N SER A 108 -10.87 -28.33 22.72
CA SER A 108 -9.90 -28.85 21.74
C SER A 108 -8.71 -29.56 22.40
N ALA A 109 -7.97 -30.37 21.63
CA ALA A 109 -6.83 -31.10 22.16
C ALA A 109 -5.70 -30.14 22.59
N PRO A 110 -5.06 -30.36 23.76
CA PRO A 110 -3.90 -29.58 24.17
C PRO A 110 -2.70 -29.87 23.25
N PHE A 111 -2.15 -28.85 22.62
CA PHE A 111 -1.00 -28.95 21.73
C PHE A 111 0.32 -28.84 22.49
N LEU A 112 0.44 -27.86 23.39
CA LEU A 112 1.64 -27.65 24.22
C LEU A 112 1.21 -27.25 25.62
N ARG A 113 1.80 -27.87 26.65
CA ARG A 113 1.59 -27.48 28.05
C ARG A 113 2.91 -26.99 28.63
N VAL A 114 2.92 -25.77 29.16
CA VAL A 114 4.07 -25.16 29.84
C VAL A 114 3.61 -24.69 31.22
N GLY A 115 3.81 -25.54 32.24
CA GLY A 115 3.29 -25.29 33.58
C GLY A 115 1.77 -25.22 33.59
N ASP A 116 1.22 -24.16 34.19
CA ASP A 116 -0.23 -23.90 34.26
C ASP A 116 -0.82 -23.35 32.95
N TRP A 117 0.04 -22.97 32.00
CA TRP A 117 -0.39 -22.46 30.70
C TRP A 117 -0.48 -23.59 29.67
N THR A 118 -1.61 -23.67 28.98
CA THR A 118 -1.88 -24.70 27.97
C THR A 118 -2.27 -24.05 26.65
N LEU A 119 -1.54 -24.40 25.60
CA LEU A 119 -1.82 -24.00 24.22
C LEU A 119 -2.69 -25.07 23.59
N TYR A 120 -3.89 -24.67 23.19
CA TYR A 120 -4.87 -25.54 22.57
C TYR A 120 -4.69 -25.59 21.05
N SER A 121 -4.97 -26.74 20.43
CA SER A 121 -4.91 -26.91 18.97
C SER A 121 -5.85 -25.94 18.23
N GLY A 122 -7.06 -25.71 18.75
CA GLY A 122 -7.96 -24.72 18.14
C GLY A 122 -7.48 -23.27 18.29
N ALA A 123 -6.61 -22.96 19.26
CA ALA A 123 -5.99 -21.65 19.36
C ALA A 123 -4.99 -21.42 18.22
N LEU A 124 -4.26 -22.48 17.80
CA LEU A 124 -3.44 -22.45 16.58
C LEU A 124 -4.29 -22.23 15.34
N GLU A 125 -5.40 -22.96 15.19
CA GLU A 125 -6.27 -22.83 14.03
C GLU A 125 -6.82 -21.41 13.88
N ILE A 126 -7.34 -20.83 14.97
CA ILE A 126 -7.85 -19.46 14.98
C ILE A 126 -6.73 -18.44 14.68
N GLY A 127 -5.56 -18.62 15.30
CA GLY A 127 -4.40 -17.74 15.10
C GLY A 127 -3.90 -17.76 13.65
N PHE A 128 -3.70 -18.94 13.08
CA PHE A 128 -3.24 -19.09 11.70
C PHE A 128 -4.31 -18.72 10.67
N ALA A 129 -5.59 -19.00 10.92
CA ALA A 129 -6.68 -18.54 10.06
C ALA A 129 -6.74 -17.00 10.00
N THR A 130 -6.58 -16.34 11.15
CA THR A 130 -6.52 -14.87 11.23
C THR A 130 -5.29 -14.32 10.52
N ALA A 131 -4.13 -14.95 10.70
CA ALA A 131 -2.90 -14.52 10.06
C ALA A 131 -2.92 -14.69 8.53
N LEU A 132 -3.45 -15.81 8.03
CA LEU A 132 -3.63 -16.03 6.59
C LEU A 132 -4.69 -15.10 6.01
N ARG A 133 -5.75 -14.78 6.75
CA ARG A 133 -6.73 -13.75 6.35
C ARG A 133 -6.08 -12.39 6.17
N LEU A 134 -5.30 -11.94 7.16
CA LEU A 134 -4.61 -10.66 7.06
C LEU A 134 -3.53 -10.69 5.96
N GLY A 135 -2.77 -11.77 5.86
CA GLY A 135 -1.74 -11.97 4.84
C GLY A 135 -2.29 -11.98 3.42
N SER A 136 -3.42 -12.65 3.18
CA SER A 136 -4.08 -12.69 1.88
C SER A 136 -4.67 -11.34 1.48
N ILE A 137 -5.35 -10.63 2.39
CA ILE A 137 -5.84 -9.26 2.15
C ILE A 137 -4.67 -8.34 1.79
N MET A 138 -3.56 -8.42 2.53
CA MET A 138 -2.35 -7.64 2.25
C MET A 138 -1.74 -8.01 0.90
N ALA A 139 -1.65 -9.29 0.56
CA ALA A 139 -1.10 -9.75 -0.71
C ALA A 139 -1.96 -9.31 -1.91
N LEU A 140 -3.30 -9.36 -1.79
CA LEU A 140 -4.23 -8.85 -2.79
C LEU A 140 -4.07 -7.33 -2.98
N ALA A 141 -3.95 -6.56 -1.90
CA ALA A 141 -3.68 -5.12 -1.97
C ALA A 141 -2.33 -4.82 -2.65
N LEU A 142 -1.34 -5.68 -2.46
CA LEU A 142 0.01 -5.53 -3.03
C LEU A 142 0.01 -5.65 -4.57
N ILE A 143 -0.95 -6.35 -5.18
CA ILE A 143 -1.14 -6.40 -6.64
C ILE A 143 -1.30 -4.98 -7.19
N GLY A 144 -2.21 -4.20 -6.60
CA GLY A 144 -2.42 -2.80 -6.96
C GLY A 144 -1.23 -1.93 -6.55
N GLY A 145 -0.76 -2.08 -5.31
CA GLY A 145 0.29 -1.24 -4.73
C GLY A 145 1.65 -1.30 -5.44
N LEU A 146 2.06 -2.47 -5.96
CA LEU A 146 3.33 -2.62 -6.67
C LEU A 146 3.29 -2.23 -8.14
N THR A 147 2.10 -2.20 -8.74
CA THR A 147 1.95 -2.09 -10.20
C THR A 147 1.25 -0.81 -10.64
N THR A 148 0.92 0.08 -9.70
CA THR A 148 0.14 1.30 -9.93
C THR A 148 0.80 2.49 -9.24
N THR A 149 0.86 3.63 -9.93
CA THR A 149 1.30 4.89 -9.32
C THR A 149 0.14 5.58 -8.60
N GLY A 150 0.44 6.29 -7.51
CA GLY A 150 -0.54 7.09 -6.77
C GLY A 150 -1.26 8.12 -7.66
N PRO A 151 -0.55 8.90 -8.49
CA PRO A 151 -1.19 9.82 -9.42
C PRO A 151 -2.12 9.16 -10.43
N ASP A 152 -1.77 7.98 -10.97
CA ASP A 152 -2.63 7.29 -11.93
C ASP A 152 -3.92 6.79 -11.28
N LEU A 153 -3.85 6.31 -10.03
CA LEU A 153 -5.03 5.95 -9.26
C LEU A 153 -5.97 7.14 -9.06
N VAL A 154 -5.43 8.31 -8.70
CA VAL A 154 -6.22 9.54 -8.55
C VAL A 154 -6.85 9.97 -9.88
N ARG A 155 -6.10 9.93 -10.98
CA ARG A 155 -6.62 10.23 -12.33
C ARG A 155 -7.76 9.29 -12.70
N ALA A 156 -7.59 7.99 -12.45
CA ALA A 156 -8.61 6.98 -12.72
C ALA A 156 -9.88 7.25 -11.89
N SER A 157 -9.74 7.58 -10.60
CA SER A 157 -10.88 7.95 -9.74
C SER A 157 -11.63 9.19 -10.24
N VAL A 158 -10.94 10.23 -10.69
CA VAL A 158 -11.60 11.42 -11.27
C VAL A 158 -12.33 11.08 -12.58
N GLN A 159 -11.71 10.30 -13.45
CA GLN A 159 -12.22 10.03 -14.80
C GLN A 159 -13.33 8.97 -14.84
N GLN A 160 -13.19 7.87 -14.09
CA GLN A 160 -14.14 6.75 -14.11
C GLN A 160 -15.15 6.82 -12.96
N LEU A 161 -14.71 7.12 -11.73
CA LEU A 161 -15.62 7.23 -10.58
C LEU A 161 -16.29 8.61 -10.48
N ARG A 162 -15.96 9.54 -11.40
CA ARG A 162 -16.49 10.91 -11.45
C ARG A 162 -16.30 11.68 -10.14
N VAL A 163 -15.19 11.42 -9.43
CA VAL A 163 -14.82 12.19 -8.24
C VAL A 163 -14.64 13.66 -8.65
N PRO A 164 -15.17 14.63 -7.88
CA PRO A 164 -15.02 16.05 -8.19
C PRO A 164 -13.56 16.43 -8.43
N TYR A 165 -13.27 17.03 -9.59
CA TYR A 165 -11.90 17.32 -9.99
C TYR A 165 -11.17 18.22 -8.99
N ARG A 166 -11.89 19.07 -8.24
CA ARG A 166 -11.33 19.88 -7.15
C ARG A 166 -10.63 19.01 -6.09
N ILE A 167 -11.24 17.88 -5.72
CA ILE A 167 -10.70 16.93 -4.75
C ILE A 167 -9.54 16.15 -5.38
N GLY A 168 -9.76 15.59 -6.58
CA GLY A 168 -8.73 14.79 -7.26
C GLY A 168 -7.45 15.57 -7.57
N TYR A 169 -7.56 16.81 -8.06
CA TYR A 169 -6.38 17.64 -8.32
C TYR A 169 -5.67 18.09 -7.04
N THR A 170 -6.39 18.21 -5.92
CA THR A 170 -5.74 18.46 -4.61
C THR A 170 -4.86 17.28 -4.22
N ALA A 171 -5.33 16.05 -4.43
CA ALA A 171 -4.52 14.85 -4.21
C ALA A 171 -3.31 14.77 -5.17
N LEU A 172 -3.49 15.12 -6.46
CA LEU A 172 -2.36 15.23 -7.41
C LEU A 172 -1.34 16.29 -6.97
N ALA A 173 -1.80 17.45 -6.51
CA ALA A 173 -0.95 18.51 -5.98
C ALA A 173 -0.16 18.03 -4.76
N ALA A 174 -0.80 17.31 -3.84
CA ALA A 174 -0.14 16.73 -2.67
C ALA A 174 1.02 15.79 -3.08
N PHE A 175 0.81 14.90 -4.06
CA PHE A 175 1.89 14.06 -4.59
C PHE A 175 3.06 14.88 -5.13
N ARG A 176 2.79 16.02 -5.79
CA ARG A 176 3.84 16.91 -6.31
C ARG A 176 4.56 17.69 -5.20
N PHE A 177 3.91 17.93 -4.06
CA PHE A 177 4.51 18.63 -2.93
C PHE A 177 5.44 17.75 -2.09
N VAL A 178 5.28 16.43 -2.10
CA VAL A 178 6.11 15.50 -1.31
C VAL A 178 7.62 15.67 -1.59
N PRO A 179 8.11 15.60 -2.84
CA PRO A 179 9.54 15.79 -3.12
C PRO A 179 10.03 17.20 -2.73
N ARG A 180 9.18 18.20 -2.92
CA ARG A 180 9.47 19.59 -2.55
C ARG A 180 9.68 19.75 -1.04
N PHE A 181 8.78 19.22 -0.22
CA PHE A 181 8.92 19.28 1.24
C PHE A 181 10.09 18.45 1.75
N GLY A 182 10.44 17.36 1.06
CA GLY A 182 11.70 16.65 1.31
C GLY A 182 12.94 17.55 1.14
N HIS A 183 12.95 18.36 0.08
CA HIS A 183 14.01 19.35 -0.16
C HIS A 183 13.99 20.48 0.88
N GLU A 184 12.83 21.06 1.18
CA GLU A 184 12.70 22.11 2.21
C GLU A 184 13.16 21.60 3.58
N LEU A 185 12.82 20.36 3.95
CA LEU A 185 13.31 19.72 5.17
C LEU A 185 14.84 19.53 5.15
N ALA A 186 15.45 19.24 4.01
CA ALA A 186 16.90 19.16 3.89
C ALA A 186 17.58 20.52 4.14
N VAL A 187 16.99 21.60 3.59
CA VAL A 187 17.46 22.98 3.80
C VAL A 187 17.30 23.40 5.26
N ILE A 188 16.16 23.14 5.89
CA ILE A 188 15.91 23.42 7.31
C ILE A 188 16.94 22.68 8.18
N ARG A 189 17.17 21.38 7.91
CA ARG A 189 18.19 20.61 8.63
C ARG A 189 19.59 21.19 8.46
N ALA A 190 19.95 21.66 7.26
CA ALA A 190 21.23 22.31 7.02
C ALA A 190 21.37 23.63 7.78
N ALA A 191 20.34 24.48 7.76
CA ALA A 191 20.33 25.75 8.48
C ALA A 191 20.46 25.56 10.00
N HIS A 192 19.75 24.58 10.59
CA HIS A 192 19.90 24.26 12.02
C HIS A 192 21.29 23.75 12.36
N ARG A 193 21.96 23.00 11.47
CA ARG A 193 23.35 22.59 11.69
C ARG A 193 24.30 23.79 11.74
N VAL A 194 24.15 24.75 10.82
CA VAL A 194 24.96 25.97 10.80
C VAL A 194 24.72 26.83 12.05
N ARG A 195 23.49 26.90 12.55
CA ARG A 195 23.14 27.61 13.79
C ARG A 195 23.61 26.91 15.08
N GLY A 196 24.41 25.84 14.96
CA GLY A 196 24.99 25.15 16.12
C GLY A 196 23.97 24.40 16.98
N HIS A 197 22.83 23.99 16.41
CA HIS A 197 21.76 23.30 17.13
C HIS A 197 22.16 21.86 17.52
N HIS A 198 23.03 21.72 18.52
CA HIS A 198 23.54 20.45 19.06
C HIS A 198 22.63 19.93 20.17
N GLY A 199 21.42 19.52 19.80
CA GLY A 199 20.50 18.94 20.77
C GLY A 199 20.92 17.52 21.15
N GLY A 200 22.02 17.32 21.89
CA GLY A 200 22.44 16.07 22.52
C GLY A 200 22.62 14.82 21.64
N ARG A 201 23.26 13.78 22.20
CA ARG A 201 23.31 12.43 21.62
C ARG A 201 22.24 11.57 22.31
N GLY A 202 21.39 10.87 21.53
CA GLY A 202 20.36 9.96 22.05
C GLY A 202 19.02 10.00 21.32
N PRO A 203 18.12 9.03 21.58
CA PRO A 203 16.81 8.93 20.93
C PRO A 203 15.87 10.09 21.30
N PHE A 204 15.83 10.50 22.57
CA PHE A 204 15.02 11.65 23.02
C PHE A 204 15.48 12.96 22.39
N ALA A 205 16.80 13.15 22.31
CA ALA A 205 17.40 14.30 21.68
C ALA A 205 17.07 14.37 20.17
N ARG A 206 16.93 13.22 19.49
CA ARG A 206 16.48 13.14 18.09
C ARG A 206 15.02 13.58 17.94
N ILE A 207 14.14 13.18 18.86
CA ILE A 207 12.73 13.57 18.84
C ILE A 207 12.58 15.08 19.06
N ALA A 208 13.26 15.62 20.07
CA ALA A 208 13.26 17.05 20.36
C ALA A 208 13.76 17.90 19.17
N ARG A 209 14.83 17.46 18.48
CA ARG A 209 15.29 18.10 17.24
C ARG A 209 14.25 18.02 16.12
N GLY A 210 13.57 16.88 15.99
CA GLY A 210 12.48 16.69 15.03
C GLY A 210 11.39 17.75 15.21
N TRP A 211 10.99 18.01 16.45
CA TRP A 211 10.00 19.04 16.79
C TRP A 211 10.40 20.44 16.30
N GLY A 212 11.69 20.79 16.42
CA GLY A 212 12.23 22.06 15.94
C GLY A 212 12.13 22.25 14.41
N TYR A 213 12.03 21.17 13.63
CA TYR A 213 11.88 21.25 12.18
C TYR A 213 10.42 21.36 11.72
N ILE A 214 9.46 20.94 12.56
CA ILE A 214 8.04 20.90 12.19
C ILE A 214 7.50 22.31 11.97
N VAL A 215 7.74 23.23 12.90
CA VAL A 215 7.23 24.61 12.82
C VAL A 215 7.69 25.33 11.54
N PRO A 216 9.00 25.40 11.20
CA PRO A 216 9.43 26.06 9.98
C PRO A 216 8.95 25.35 8.71
N LEU A 217 8.86 24.02 8.73
CA LEU A 217 8.35 23.24 7.59
C LEU A 217 6.85 23.51 7.36
N LEU A 218 6.06 23.52 8.43
CA LEU A 218 4.62 23.81 8.37
C LEU A 218 4.37 25.24 7.89
N ALA A 219 5.11 26.22 8.41
CA ALA A 219 5.03 27.60 7.92
C ALA A 219 5.42 27.70 6.44
N GLY A 220 6.42 26.93 5.98
CA GLY A 220 6.77 26.80 4.56
C GLY A 220 5.65 26.19 3.72
N ALA A 221 5.02 25.12 4.22
CA ALA A 221 3.91 24.44 3.58
C ALA A 221 2.68 25.34 3.43
N ILE A 222 2.31 26.10 4.47
CA ILE A 222 1.19 27.05 4.44
C ILE A 222 1.44 28.14 3.38
N ARG A 223 2.62 28.77 3.39
CA ARG A 223 2.98 29.77 2.37
C ARG A 223 3.04 29.19 0.96
N HIS A 224 3.38 27.91 0.83
CA HIS A 224 3.35 27.24 -0.47
C HIS A 224 1.91 27.00 -0.94
N ALA A 225 1.06 26.48 -0.06
CA ALA A 225 -0.34 26.22 -0.36
C ALA A 225 -1.09 27.50 -0.74
N GLU A 226 -0.89 28.60 0.00
CA GLU A 226 -1.48 29.91 -0.30
C GLU A 226 -1.08 30.42 -1.68
N ARG A 227 0.22 30.37 -2.01
CA ARG A 227 0.71 30.77 -3.34
C ARG A 227 0.14 29.89 -4.45
N VAL A 228 -0.01 28.59 -4.21
CA VAL A 228 -0.62 27.68 -5.19
C VAL A 228 -2.11 27.97 -5.35
N ALA A 229 -2.84 28.25 -4.26
CA ALA A 229 -4.24 28.62 -4.30
C ALA A 229 -4.47 29.90 -5.10
N LEU A 230 -3.73 30.98 -4.80
CA LEU A 230 -3.81 32.23 -5.55
C LEU A 230 -3.47 32.05 -7.04
N ALA A 231 -2.49 31.18 -7.36
CA ALA A 231 -2.15 30.85 -8.73
C ALA A 231 -3.20 29.96 -9.43
N MET A 232 -3.98 29.18 -8.68
CA MET A 232 -5.10 28.40 -9.19
C MET A 232 -6.31 29.29 -9.47
N ASP A 233 -6.60 30.24 -8.58
CA ASP A 233 -7.69 31.20 -8.73
C ASP A 233 -7.45 32.13 -9.93
N SER A 234 -6.22 32.61 -10.12
CA SER A 234 -5.87 33.43 -11.30
C SER A 234 -5.98 32.68 -12.62
N ARG A 235 -5.94 31.35 -12.60
CA ARG A 235 -6.17 30.46 -13.74
C ARG A 235 -7.63 29.98 -13.84
N ALA A 236 -8.54 30.60 -13.10
CA ALA A 236 -9.95 30.26 -13.05
C ALA A 236 -10.20 28.78 -12.69
N PHE A 237 -9.35 28.18 -11.85
CA PHE A 237 -9.57 26.82 -11.37
C PHE A 237 -10.89 26.77 -10.60
N GLY A 238 -11.84 25.95 -11.05
CA GLY A 238 -13.16 25.93 -10.43
C GLY A 238 -14.26 26.60 -11.25
N ALA A 239 -13.93 27.39 -12.28
CA ALA A 239 -14.93 28.20 -12.98
C ALA A 239 -16.03 27.38 -13.67
N HIS A 240 -15.73 26.13 -14.04
CA HIS A 240 -16.70 25.23 -14.67
C HIS A 240 -16.93 23.95 -13.84
N PRO A 241 -18.12 23.34 -13.92
CA PRO A 241 -18.41 22.05 -13.29
C PRO A 241 -17.53 20.91 -13.83
N THR A 242 -17.16 21.00 -15.11
CA THR A 242 -16.36 19.99 -15.83
C THR A 242 -15.06 20.57 -16.33
N ARG A 243 -14.04 19.71 -16.47
CA ARG A 243 -12.71 20.08 -16.96
C ARG A 243 -12.23 19.08 -18.01
N THR A 244 -11.54 19.58 -19.03
CA THR A 244 -10.82 18.73 -19.99
C THR A 244 -9.52 18.20 -19.38
N GLU A 245 -9.35 16.88 -19.38
CA GLU A 245 -8.19 16.20 -18.81
C GLU A 245 -7.05 16.04 -19.84
N ARG A 246 -5.83 16.47 -19.48
CA ARG A 246 -4.65 16.34 -20.35
C ARG A 246 -4.13 14.90 -20.42
N HIS A 247 -4.20 14.16 -19.31
CA HIS A 247 -3.71 12.78 -19.23
C HIS A 247 -4.90 11.85 -19.00
N LEU A 248 -5.25 11.10 -20.04
CA LEU A 248 -6.36 10.16 -20.00
C LEU A 248 -5.87 8.78 -19.54
N VAL A 249 -6.63 8.16 -18.66
CA VAL A 249 -6.46 6.77 -18.21
C VAL A 249 -7.69 6.00 -18.69
N PRO A 250 -7.78 5.65 -19.99
CA PRO A 250 -8.98 5.02 -20.54
C PRO A 250 -9.17 3.63 -19.95
N PHE A 251 -10.43 3.26 -19.69
CA PHE A 251 -10.80 1.90 -19.36
C PHE A 251 -10.94 1.10 -20.65
N ARG A 252 -10.02 0.16 -20.90
CA ARG A 252 -9.93 -0.63 -22.14
C ARG A 252 -10.55 -2.01 -21.94
N ALA A 253 -10.82 -2.72 -23.05
CA ALA A 253 -11.36 -4.08 -23.00
C ALA A 253 -10.50 -5.05 -22.16
N ARG A 254 -9.16 -4.91 -22.19
CA ARG A 254 -8.25 -5.68 -21.33
C ARG A 254 -8.49 -5.47 -19.83
N ASP A 255 -8.91 -4.27 -19.44
CA ASP A 255 -9.19 -3.93 -18.04
C ASP A 255 -10.49 -4.61 -17.60
N PHE A 256 -11.50 -4.60 -18.47
CA PHE A 256 -12.74 -5.33 -18.26
C PHE A 256 -12.51 -6.84 -18.12
N VAL A 257 -11.78 -7.45 -19.07
CA VAL A 257 -11.45 -8.88 -19.03
C VAL A 257 -10.70 -9.23 -17.75
N PHE A 258 -9.73 -8.41 -17.34
CA PHE A 258 -8.99 -8.63 -16.09
C PHE A 258 -9.90 -8.57 -14.85
N THR A 259 -10.75 -7.55 -14.75
CA THR A 259 -11.70 -7.41 -13.63
C THR A 259 -12.66 -8.60 -13.58
N VAL A 260 -13.27 -8.99 -14.70
CA VAL A 260 -14.18 -10.14 -14.76
C VAL A 260 -13.46 -11.44 -14.41
N ALA A 261 -12.26 -11.68 -14.94
CA ALA A 261 -11.47 -12.86 -14.62
C ALA A 261 -11.09 -12.91 -13.14
N SER A 262 -10.74 -11.77 -12.53
CA SER A 262 -10.36 -11.69 -11.12
C SER A 262 -11.56 -11.95 -10.20
N VAL A 263 -12.73 -11.40 -10.53
CA VAL A 263 -13.98 -11.64 -9.82
C VAL A 263 -14.43 -13.10 -9.98
N ALA A 264 -14.34 -13.66 -11.19
CA ALA A 264 -14.69 -15.06 -11.46
C ALA A 264 -13.77 -16.03 -10.72
N ALA A 265 -12.45 -15.78 -10.71
CA ALA A 265 -11.50 -16.58 -9.94
C ALA A 265 -11.79 -16.50 -8.42
N SER A 266 -12.10 -15.29 -7.93
CA SER A 266 -12.47 -15.09 -6.52
C SER A 266 -13.75 -15.85 -6.17
N ALA A 267 -14.78 -15.76 -7.02
CA ALA A 267 -16.05 -16.48 -6.84
C ALA A 267 -15.85 -18.00 -6.88
N ALA A 268 -15.01 -18.50 -7.79
CA ALA A 268 -14.68 -19.92 -7.88
C ALA A 268 -14.02 -20.45 -6.59
N ILE A 269 -13.10 -19.69 -6.00
CA ILE A 269 -12.50 -20.04 -4.70
C ILE A 269 -13.57 -20.07 -3.61
N PHE A 270 -14.42 -19.05 -3.52
CA PHE A 270 -15.49 -19.03 -2.52
C PHE A 270 -16.50 -20.18 -2.67
N VAL A 271 -16.83 -20.57 -3.90
CA VAL A 271 -17.74 -21.69 -4.17
C VAL A 271 -17.07 -23.03 -3.87
N ALA A 272 -15.79 -23.20 -4.24
CA ALA A 272 -15.06 -24.45 -4.06
C ALA A 272 -14.79 -24.78 -2.58
N PHE A 273 -14.40 -23.78 -1.79
CA PHE A 273 -14.12 -23.96 -0.36
C PHE A 273 -15.36 -23.78 0.53
N PHE A 274 -16.41 -23.14 0.00
CA PHE A 274 -17.69 -22.92 0.66
C PHE A 274 -17.55 -22.54 2.15
N PRO A 275 -16.91 -21.40 2.46
CA PRO A 275 -16.46 -21.04 3.81
C PRO A 275 -17.61 -20.76 4.81
N TRP A 276 -18.85 -20.86 4.34
CA TRP A 276 -20.08 -20.60 5.09
C TRP A 276 -20.69 -21.86 5.72
N GLN A 277 -20.12 -23.04 5.49
CA GLN A 277 -20.47 -24.22 6.28
C GLN A 277 -19.97 -23.98 7.71
N LEU A 278 -20.92 -23.73 8.61
CA LEU A 278 -20.70 -23.79 10.05
C LEU A 278 -20.24 -25.22 10.39
N PRO A 279 -19.19 -25.41 11.20
CA PRO A 279 -18.90 -26.70 11.80
C PRO A 279 -20.07 -27.18 12.67
#